data_AF-A0A511QSW4-F1
#
_entry.id   AF-A0A511QSW4-F1
#
_cell.length_a   1.000
_cell.length_b   1.000
_cell.length_c   1.000
_cell.angle_alpha   90.00
_cell.angle_beta   90.00
_cell.angle_gamma   90.00
#
_symmetry.space_group_name_H-M   'P 1'
#
loop_
_entity.id
_entity.type
_entity.pdbx_description
1 polymer ?
#
loop_
_entity_poly.entity_id
_entity_poly.type
_entity_poly.pdbx_seq_one_letter_code
_entity_poly.pdbx_strand_id
1 'polypeptide(L)'
;MKESLFSLRRFIKLIFIGLLLLMLVAIVRNSVYISQGNQQIQTKQLQTLTKLLISQAALSASDFLVTEDQEKLRYLANQLARDTLVSDATVYDNSGVKIASSTNAKTVRESLGMDTPLGSEGIGKQQLVEPIFSQDAIIGYVRITFEKGRVTAFSDHHYRNSDRAMFLMIMMSFLSGVLLTLVLRRK
;
A
#
# COMPACT_ATOMS: atom_id res chain seq x y z
N MET A 1 -52.96 -33.72 -5.83
CA MET A 1 -52.06 -33.13 -6.87
C MET A 1 -51.49 -31.73 -6.52
N LYS A 2 -51.93 -31.04 -5.44
CA LYS A 2 -51.42 -29.71 -5.04
C LYS A 2 -50.13 -29.74 -4.19
N GLU A 3 -49.84 -30.85 -3.49
CA GLU A 3 -48.64 -31.06 -2.66
C GLU A 3 -47.32 -31.03 -3.46
N SER A 4 -47.30 -31.68 -4.64
CA SER A 4 -46.12 -31.81 -5.50
C SER A 4 -45.57 -30.44 -5.97
N LEU A 5 -46.46 -29.52 -6.36
CA LEU A 5 -46.08 -28.18 -6.83
C LEU A 5 -45.47 -27.31 -5.73
N PHE A 6 -45.86 -27.53 -4.47
CA PHE A 6 -45.34 -26.79 -3.32
C PHE A 6 -43.92 -27.23 -2.95
N SER A 7 -43.65 -28.54 -3.04
CA SER A 7 -42.29 -29.09 -2.87
C SER A 7 -41.33 -28.65 -3.98
N LEU A 8 -41.80 -28.60 -5.23
CA LEU A 8 -41.00 -28.16 -6.38
C LEU A 8 -40.61 -26.68 -6.27
N ARG A 9 -41.54 -25.81 -5.84
CA ARG A 9 -41.25 -24.39 -5.61
C ARG A 9 -40.24 -24.18 -4.48
N ARG A 10 -40.33 -24.95 -3.37
CA ARG A 10 -39.35 -24.88 -2.28
C ARG A 10 -37.98 -25.39 -2.73
N PHE A 11 -37.94 -26.46 -3.52
CA PHE A 11 -36.70 -27.00 -4.08
C PHE A 11 -36.00 -26.01 -5.01
N ILE A 12 -36.75 -25.36 -5.92
CA ILE A 12 -36.22 -24.32 -6.80
C ILE A 12 -35.69 -23.12 -5.99
N LYS A 13 -36.38 -22.71 -4.91
CA LYS A 13 -35.88 -21.63 -4.02
C LYS A 13 -34.56 -22.01 -3.34
N LEU A 14 -34.43 -23.25 -2.87
CA LEU A 14 -33.18 -23.72 -2.25
C LEU A 14 -32.02 -23.71 -3.25
N ILE A 15 -32.26 -24.09 -4.50
CA ILE A 15 -31.26 -24.00 -5.59
C ILE A 15 -30.83 -22.55 -5.82
N PHE A 16 -31.79 -21.61 -5.93
CA PHE A 16 -31.46 -20.20 -6.14
C PHE A 16 -30.70 -19.58 -4.97
N ILE A 17 -31.05 -19.93 -3.74
CA ILE A 17 -30.32 -19.48 -2.54
C ILE A 17 -28.89 -20.04 -2.54
N GLY A 18 -28.71 -21.32 -2.90
CA GLY A 18 -27.39 -21.93 -3.04
C GLY A 18 -26.53 -21.22 -4.10
N LEU A 19 -27.13 -20.87 -5.25
CA LEU A 19 -26.46 -20.13 -6.32
C LEU A 19 -26.03 -18.71 -5.86
N LEU A 20 -26.89 -18.02 -5.12
CA LEU A 20 -26.59 -16.69 -4.56
C LEU A 20 -25.40 -16.74 -3.58
N LEU A 21 -25.36 -17.74 -2.71
CA LEU A 21 -24.23 -17.93 -1.78
C LEU A 21 -22.93 -18.20 -2.54
N LEU A 22 -22.97 -19.04 -3.58
CA LEU A 22 -21.80 -19.37 -4.38
C LEU A 22 -21.27 -18.14 -5.15
N MET A 23 -22.16 -17.33 -5.72
CA MET A 23 -21.81 -16.04 -6.34
C MET A 23 -21.19 -15.07 -5.33
N LEU A 24 -21.74 -14.97 -4.11
CA LEU A 24 -21.22 -14.09 -3.06
C LEU A 24 -19.80 -14.49 -2.67
N VAL A 25 -19.54 -15.78 -2.44
CA VAL A 25 -18.20 -16.29 -2.11
C VAL A 25 -17.22 -16.01 -3.25
N ALA A 26 -17.62 -16.18 -4.51
CA ALA A 26 -16.80 -15.88 -5.67
C ALA A 26 -16.44 -14.39 -5.76
N ILE A 27 -17.40 -13.50 -5.51
CA ILE A 27 -17.19 -12.05 -5.46
C ILE A 27 -16.19 -11.70 -4.35
N VAL A 28 -16.41 -12.14 -3.12
CA VAL A 28 -15.51 -11.83 -1.99
C VAL A 28 -14.09 -12.33 -2.25
N ARG A 29 -13.93 -13.56 -2.73
CA ARG A 29 -12.60 -14.12 -3.02
C ARG A 29 -11.87 -13.33 -4.11
N ASN A 30 -12.58 -12.94 -5.15
CA ASN A 30 -12.00 -12.18 -6.26
C ASN A 30 -11.68 -10.74 -5.84
N SER A 31 -12.53 -10.09 -5.03
CA SER A 31 -12.28 -8.75 -4.50
C SER A 31 -10.99 -8.69 -3.69
N VAL A 32 -10.78 -9.68 -2.83
CA VAL A 32 -9.59 -9.80 -1.99
C VAL A 32 -8.35 -10.06 -2.83
N TYR A 33 -8.43 -10.96 -3.81
CA TYR A 33 -7.31 -11.26 -4.72
C TYR A 33 -6.87 -10.05 -5.54
N ILE A 34 -7.84 -9.32 -6.12
CA ILE A 34 -7.60 -8.07 -6.87
C ILE A 34 -6.98 -7.01 -5.97
N SER A 35 -7.56 -6.77 -4.79
CA SER A 35 -7.12 -5.73 -3.88
C SER A 35 -5.69 -6.00 -3.38
N GLN A 36 -5.41 -7.22 -2.91
CA GLN A 36 -4.11 -7.57 -2.38
C GLN A 36 -3.03 -7.66 -3.47
N GLY A 37 -3.34 -8.27 -4.62
CA GLY A 37 -2.39 -8.43 -5.72
C GLY A 37 -1.88 -7.08 -6.23
N ASN A 38 -2.80 -6.12 -6.37
CA ASN A 38 -2.43 -4.80 -6.88
C ASN A 38 -1.73 -3.92 -5.86
N GLN A 39 -2.06 -4.03 -4.58
CA GLN A 39 -1.31 -3.36 -3.52
C GLN A 39 0.13 -3.91 -3.44
N GLN A 40 0.31 -5.22 -3.60
CA GLN A 40 1.62 -5.86 -3.55
C GLN A 40 2.50 -5.46 -4.75
N ILE A 41 1.95 -5.42 -5.97
CA ILE A 41 2.72 -5.06 -7.16
C ILE A 41 3.21 -3.60 -7.08
N GLN A 42 2.33 -2.68 -6.71
CA GLN A 42 2.70 -1.26 -6.55
C GLN A 42 3.75 -1.05 -5.47
N THR A 43 3.63 -1.75 -4.33
CA THR A 43 4.59 -1.60 -3.22
C THR A 43 5.95 -2.20 -3.55
N LYS A 44 5.99 -3.35 -4.23
CA LYS A 44 7.24 -4.05 -4.58
C LYS A 44 8.09 -3.29 -5.60
N GLN A 45 7.48 -2.77 -6.67
CA GLN A 45 8.22 -2.01 -7.69
C GLN A 45 8.84 -0.73 -7.11
N LEU A 46 8.08 -0.03 -6.26
CA LEU A 46 8.59 1.14 -5.57
C LEU A 46 9.73 0.76 -4.61
N GLN A 47 9.55 -0.29 -3.82
CA GLN A 47 10.58 -0.77 -2.89
C GLN A 47 11.89 -1.09 -3.60
N THR A 48 11.88 -1.74 -4.77
CA THR A 48 13.14 -2.08 -5.45
C THR A 48 13.92 -0.84 -5.89
N LEU A 49 13.26 0.12 -6.54
CA LEU A 49 13.92 1.35 -7.00
C LEU A 49 14.41 2.20 -5.81
N THR A 50 13.55 2.36 -4.81
CA THR A 50 13.87 3.14 -3.61
C THR A 50 14.90 2.46 -2.73
N LYS A 51 14.98 1.13 -2.74
CA LYS A 51 16.03 0.35 -2.06
C LYS A 51 17.41 0.64 -2.65
N LEU A 52 17.52 0.68 -3.98
CA LEU A 52 18.80 1.04 -4.63
C LEU A 52 19.23 2.47 -4.28
N LEU A 53 18.29 3.42 -4.33
CA LEU A 53 18.56 4.82 -3.97
C LEU A 53 19.03 4.97 -2.52
N ILE A 54 18.35 4.33 -1.57
CA ILE A 54 18.72 4.43 -0.15
C ILE A 54 20.02 3.69 0.16
N SER A 55 20.31 2.56 -0.49
CA SER A 55 21.60 1.88 -0.36
C SER A 55 22.74 2.75 -0.90
N GLN A 56 22.55 3.42 -2.04
CA GLN A 56 23.55 4.37 -2.55
C GLN A 56 23.74 5.57 -1.62
N ALA A 57 22.64 6.10 -1.07
CA ALA A 57 22.70 7.16 -0.09
C ALA A 57 23.45 6.75 1.18
N ALA A 58 23.22 5.53 1.68
CA ALA A 58 23.92 5.00 2.85
C ALA A 58 25.43 4.86 2.60
N LEU A 59 25.83 4.42 1.40
CA LEU A 59 27.24 4.38 1.01
C LEU A 59 27.87 5.78 1.01
N SER A 60 27.21 6.77 0.42
CA SER A 60 27.69 8.16 0.44
C SER A 60 27.70 8.78 1.84
N ALA A 61 26.72 8.44 2.68
CA ALA A 61 26.63 8.93 4.04
C ALA A 61 27.73 8.34 4.95
N SER A 62 28.29 7.17 4.62
CA SER A 62 29.38 6.55 5.40
C SER A 62 30.59 7.46 5.51
N ASP A 63 31.08 7.97 4.37
CA ASP A 63 32.24 8.88 4.34
C ASP A 63 31.97 10.17 5.14
N PHE A 64 30.76 10.72 5.03
CA PHE A 64 30.39 11.95 5.71
C PHE A 64 30.18 11.76 7.22
N LEU A 65 29.73 10.59 7.67
CA LEU A 65 29.66 10.26 9.09
C LEU A 65 31.04 10.05 9.70
N VAL A 66 31.95 9.37 8.98
CA VAL A 66 33.34 9.17 9.45
C VAL A 66 34.10 10.49 9.56
N THR A 67 33.84 11.42 8.64
CA THR A 67 34.46 12.77 8.64
C THR A 67 33.70 13.79 9.49
N GLU A 68 32.62 13.38 10.16
CA GLU A 68 31.73 14.24 10.96
C GLU A 68 31.20 15.48 10.19
N ASP A 69 31.08 15.37 8.88
CA ASP A 69 30.68 16.46 7.98
C ASP A 69 29.15 16.58 7.91
N GLN A 70 28.58 17.25 8.92
CA GLN A 70 27.13 17.48 9.01
C GLN A 70 26.58 18.30 7.84
N GLU A 71 27.38 19.20 7.26
CA GLU A 71 26.99 20.01 6.10
C GLU A 71 26.74 19.12 4.87
N LYS A 72 27.66 18.19 4.59
CA LYS A 72 27.49 17.23 3.49
C LYS A 72 26.35 16.25 3.76
N LEU A 73 26.16 15.78 4.99
CA LEU A 73 25.01 14.94 5.36
C LEU A 73 23.69 15.67 5.14
N ARG A 74 23.61 16.95 5.52
CA ARG A 74 22.43 17.80 5.28
C ARG A 74 22.21 18.05 3.80
N TYR A 75 23.27 18.25 3.02
CA TYR A 75 23.18 18.38 1.57
C TYR A 75 22.64 17.10 0.93
N LEU A 76 23.18 15.94 1.30
CA LEU A 76 22.72 14.62 0.85
C LEU A 76 21.24 14.42 1.18
N ALA A 77 20.83 14.68 2.43
CA ALA A 77 19.43 14.55 2.84
C ALA A 77 18.49 15.47 2.03
N ASN A 78 18.91 16.70 1.76
CA ASN A 78 18.16 17.61 0.90
C ASN A 78 18.11 17.15 -0.56
N GLN A 79 19.19 16.57 -1.09
CA GLN A 79 19.23 16.03 -2.45
C GLN A 79 18.27 14.85 -2.60
N LEU A 80 18.22 13.95 -1.62
CA LEU A 80 17.25 12.84 -1.60
C LEU A 80 15.81 13.36 -1.56
N ALA A 81 15.54 14.40 -0.76
CA ALA A 81 14.22 15.02 -0.65
C ALA A 81 13.85 15.92 -1.84
N ARG A 82 14.75 16.16 -2.81
CA ARG A 82 14.39 16.82 -4.08
C ARG A 82 13.70 15.87 -5.06
N ASP A 83 13.86 14.55 -4.89
CA ASP A 83 13.16 13.58 -5.73
C ASP A 83 11.64 13.64 -5.44
N THR A 84 10.84 13.66 -6.50
CA THR A 84 9.38 13.76 -6.46
C THR A 84 8.67 12.66 -5.66
N LEU A 85 9.36 11.56 -5.36
CA LEU A 85 8.84 10.43 -4.59
C LEU A 85 9.16 10.52 -3.09
N VAL A 86 10.15 11.31 -2.69
CA VAL A 86 10.65 11.41 -1.32
C VAL A 86 10.04 12.62 -0.61
N SER A 87 9.35 12.36 0.50
CA SER A 87 8.78 13.40 1.37
C SER A 87 9.84 13.94 2.34
N ASP A 88 10.63 13.06 2.95
CA ASP A 88 11.74 13.45 3.82
C ASP A 88 12.89 12.44 3.80
N ALA A 89 14.07 12.92 4.18
CA ALA A 89 15.24 12.09 4.42
C ALA A 89 15.91 12.51 5.74
N THR A 90 16.42 11.54 6.50
CA THR A 90 17.05 11.77 7.80
C THR A 90 18.20 10.80 8.00
N VAL A 91 19.32 11.29 8.52
CA VAL A 91 20.48 10.49 8.91
C VAL A 91 20.55 10.45 10.44
N TYR A 92 20.69 9.24 10.97
CA TYR A 92 20.85 8.94 12.38
C TYR A 92 22.22 8.33 12.64
N ASP A 93 22.75 8.52 13.84
CA ASP A 93 23.90 7.75 14.31
C ASP A 93 23.49 6.32 14.73
N ASN A 94 24.46 5.54 15.17
CA ASN A 94 24.25 4.17 15.66
C ASN A 94 23.36 4.08 16.92
N SER A 95 23.19 5.18 17.65
CA SER A 95 22.35 5.28 18.85
C SER A 95 20.91 5.72 18.54
N GLY A 96 20.64 6.10 17.29
CA GLY A 96 19.35 6.61 16.84
C GLY A 96 19.16 8.11 17.03
N VAL A 97 20.23 8.86 17.35
CA VAL A 97 20.20 10.32 17.43
C VAL A 97 20.29 10.90 16.02
N LYS A 98 19.42 11.88 15.73
CA LYS A 98 19.39 12.56 14.43
C LYS A 98 20.64 13.43 14.27
N ILE A 99 21.43 13.14 13.24
CA ILE A 99 22.64 13.90 12.88
C ILE A 99 22.34 14.94 11.80
N ALA A 100 21.54 14.57 10.79
CA ALA A 100 21.16 15.48 9.71
C ALA A 100 19.78 15.14 9.17
N SER A 101 19.09 16.13 8.58
CA SER A 101 17.80 15.92 7.94
C SER A 101 17.56 16.90 6.79
N SER A 102 16.65 16.55 5.89
CA SER A 102 16.15 17.50 4.89
C SER A 102 15.41 18.65 5.55
N THR A 103 15.32 19.79 4.86
CA THR A 103 14.73 21.03 5.39
C THR A 103 13.28 20.86 5.83
N ASN A 104 12.52 19.99 5.15
CA ASN A 104 11.11 19.70 5.46
C ASN A 104 10.93 18.41 6.28
N ALA A 105 12.00 17.86 6.85
CA ALA A 105 11.92 16.59 7.57
C ALA A 105 11.11 16.73 8.87
N LYS A 106 10.02 15.96 8.93
CA LYS A 106 9.19 15.82 10.13
C LYS A 106 9.81 14.83 11.12
N THR A 107 9.48 15.01 12.39
CA THR A 107 9.89 14.04 13.42
C THR A 107 9.25 12.67 13.15
N VAL A 108 9.80 11.59 13.73
CA VAL A 108 9.20 10.24 13.63
C VAL A 108 7.74 10.27 14.12
N ARG A 109 7.47 10.93 15.24
CA ARG A 109 6.12 11.00 15.84
C ARG A 109 5.13 11.75 14.95
N GLU A 110 5.55 12.87 14.39
CA GLU A 110 4.74 13.69 13.49
C GLU A 110 4.48 12.95 12.16
N SER A 111 5.51 12.30 11.59
CA SER A 111 5.38 11.51 10.37
C SER A 111 4.43 10.32 10.53
N LEU A 112 4.37 9.74 11.73
CA LEU A 112 3.43 8.66 12.09
C LEU A 112 2.05 9.17 12.54
N GLY A 113 1.84 10.49 12.56
CA GLY A 113 0.58 11.10 13.00
C GLY A 113 0.28 10.96 14.49
N MET A 114 1.26 10.59 15.32
CA MET A 114 1.09 10.43 16.78
C MET A 114 0.76 11.74 17.48
N ASP A 115 1.09 12.87 16.85
CA ASP A 115 0.86 14.22 17.40
C ASP A 115 -0.40 14.87 16.78
N THR A 116 -1.16 14.15 15.93
CA THR A 116 -2.42 14.62 15.35
C THR A 116 -3.61 13.81 15.85
N PRO A 117 -4.75 14.44 16.21
CA PRO A 117 -5.93 13.72 16.73
C PRO A 117 -6.51 12.67 15.78
N LEU A 118 -6.28 12.85 14.48
CA LEU A 118 -6.80 11.98 13.42
C LEU A 118 -5.77 11.00 12.86
N GLY A 119 -4.48 11.10 13.25
CA GLY A 119 -3.41 10.25 12.72
C GLY A 119 -3.20 10.33 11.20
N SER A 120 -3.84 11.29 10.52
CA SER A 120 -3.92 11.33 9.05
C SER A 120 -2.59 11.59 8.38
N GLU A 121 -1.64 12.21 9.10
CA GLU A 121 -0.26 12.44 8.67
C GLU A 121 0.48 11.16 8.30
N GLY A 122 0.13 10.00 8.88
CA GLY A 122 0.78 8.71 8.57
C GLY A 122 0.15 7.96 7.40
N ILE A 123 -1.03 8.37 6.91
CA ILE A 123 -1.76 7.64 5.89
C ILE A 123 -1.06 7.82 4.54
N GLY A 124 -0.76 6.70 3.88
CA GLY A 124 -0.10 6.72 2.57
C GLY A 124 1.39 7.04 2.63
N LYS A 125 2.01 7.12 3.81
CA LYS A 125 3.47 7.21 3.92
C LYS A 125 4.12 5.83 4.04
N GLN A 126 5.31 5.68 3.47
CA GLN A 126 6.12 4.48 3.61
C GLN A 126 7.54 4.90 3.99
N GLN A 127 8.14 4.25 4.98
CA GLN A 127 9.51 4.52 5.39
C GLN A 127 10.42 3.37 4.99
N LEU A 128 11.61 3.70 4.49
CA LEU A 128 12.71 2.77 4.31
C LEU A 128 13.88 3.22 5.17
N VAL A 129 14.53 2.26 5.80
CA VAL A 129 15.71 2.47 6.63
C VAL A 129 16.81 1.60 6.10
N GLU A 130 17.98 2.20 5.89
CA GLU A 130 19.19 1.50 5.48
C GLU A 130 20.31 1.75 6.49
N PRO A 131 20.99 0.70 6.98
CA PRO A 131 22.18 0.85 7.81
C PRO A 131 23.34 1.45 7.00
N ILE A 132 24.12 2.28 7.67
CA ILE A 132 25.36 2.86 7.15
C ILE A 132 26.51 2.07 7.75
N PHE A 133 27.32 1.47 6.87
CA PHE A 133 28.47 0.65 7.27
C PHE A 133 29.79 1.40 7.08
N SER A 134 30.71 1.20 8.00
CA SER A 134 32.13 1.52 7.86
C SER A 134 32.96 0.38 8.45
N GLN A 135 33.89 -0.17 7.67
CA GLN A 135 34.72 -1.32 8.08
C GLN A 135 33.89 -2.48 8.68
N ASP A 136 32.78 -2.84 8.02
CA ASP A 136 31.82 -3.87 8.45
C ASP A 136 31.07 -3.60 9.78
N ALA A 137 31.23 -2.42 10.38
CA ALA A 137 30.46 -1.97 11.54
C ALA A 137 29.36 -1.00 11.15
N ILE A 138 28.19 -1.09 11.79
CA ILE A 138 27.11 -0.12 11.62
C ILE A 138 27.45 1.14 12.41
N ILE A 139 27.58 2.26 11.71
CA ILE A 139 27.89 3.57 12.31
C ILE A 139 26.69 4.53 12.29
N GLY A 140 25.61 4.17 11.60
CA GLY A 140 24.39 4.97 11.54
C GLY A 140 23.31 4.38 10.65
N TYR A 141 22.29 5.18 10.38
CA TYR A 141 21.14 4.80 9.56
C TYR A 141 20.68 5.96 8.68
N VAL A 142 20.35 5.68 7.42
CA VAL A 142 19.58 6.61 6.57
C VAL A 142 18.13 6.17 6.58
N ARG A 143 17.22 7.10 6.87
CA ARG A 143 15.78 6.92 6.73
C ARG A 143 15.27 7.80 5.59
N ILE A 144 14.44 7.23 4.73
CA ILE A 144 13.71 7.97 3.71
C ILE A 144 12.22 7.69 3.87
N THR A 145 11.40 8.74 3.85
CA THR A 145 9.94 8.66 3.88
C THR A 145 9.39 9.01 2.51
N PHE A 146 8.49 8.17 1.98
CA PHE A 146 7.84 8.32 0.69
C PHE A 146 6.34 8.54 0.87
N GLU A 147 5.74 9.33 -0.02
CA GLU A 147 4.28 9.56 -0.02
C GLU A 147 3.63 8.83 -1.21
N LYS A 148 2.91 7.74 -0.93
CA LYS A 148 2.21 6.91 -1.93
C LYS A 148 1.17 7.69 -2.73
N GLY A 149 0.59 8.75 -2.16
CA GLY A 149 -0.45 9.58 -2.79
C GLY A 149 -0.06 10.17 -4.14
N ARG A 150 1.23 10.52 -4.32
CA ARG A 150 1.78 11.02 -5.59
C ARG A 150 1.99 9.92 -6.63
N VAL A 151 2.03 8.66 -6.22
CA VAL A 151 2.29 7.50 -7.09
C VAL A 151 0.98 6.90 -7.62
N THR A 152 -0.09 6.96 -6.84
CA THR A 152 -1.43 6.53 -7.29
C THR A 152 -1.95 7.32 -8.48
N ALA A 153 -1.53 8.57 -8.68
CA ALA A 153 -1.87 9.37 -9.86
C ALA A 153 -1.18 8.90 -11.16
N PHE A 154 -0.03 8.23 -11.06
CA PHE A 154 0.71 7.68 -12.20
C PHE A 154 0.41 6.19 -12.45
N SER A 155 -0.21 5.50 -11.49
CA SER A 155 -0.47 4.05 -11.57
C SER A 155 -1.77 3.68 -12.31
N ASP A 156 -2.46 4.66 -12.89
CA ASP A 156 -3.78 4.52 -13.52
C ASP A 156 -3.75 3.74 -14.86
N HIS A 157 -2.58 3.42 -15.40
CA HIS A 157 -2.47 2.94 -16.79
C HIS A 157 -2.28 1.41 -16.98
N HIS A 158 -2.15 0.60 -15.92
CA HIS A 158 -1.83 -0.84 -16.10
C HIS A 158 -2.76 -1.79 -15.35
N TYR A 159 -4.00 -1.90 -15.84
CA TYR A 159 -5.03 -2.69 -15.17
C TYR A 159 -5.90 -3.61 -16.04
N ARG A 160 -5.48 -3.92 -17.27
CA ARG A 160 -6.25 -4.75 -18.22
C ARG A 160 -6.74 -6.11 -17.67
N ASN A 161 -6.04 -6.71 -16.70
CA ASN A 161 -6.44 -8.01 -16.12
C ASN A 161 -7.37 -7.86 -14.91
N SER A 162 -7.23 -6.81 -14.11
CA SER A 162 -8.15 -6.53 -13.00
C SER A 162 -9.45 -5.90 -13.48
N ASP A 163 -9.43 -5.15 -14.59
CA ASP A 163 -10.64 -4.58 -15.19
C ASP A 163 -11.64 -5.67 -15.56
N ARG A 164 -11.17 -6.75 -16.20
CA ARG A 164 -12.03 -7.89 -16.56
C ARG A 164 -12.67 -8.53 -15.32
N ALA A 165 -11.92 -8.67 -14.24
CA ALA A 165 -12.42 -9.25 -13.00
C ALA A 165 -13.40 -8.30 -12.30
N MET A 166 -13.16 -6.98 -12.34
CA MET A 166 -14.09 -5.95 -11.87
C MET A 166 -15.41 -5.97 -12.65
N PHE A 167 -15.35 -6.01 -13.98
CA PHE A 167 -16.54 -6.13 -14.83
C PHE A 167 -17.34 -7.41 -14.52
N LEU A 168 -16.65 -8.53 -14.30
CA LEU A 168 -17.29 -9.79 -13.90
C LEU A 168 -18.01 -9.67 -12.55
N MET A 169 -17.43 -8.97 -11.58
CA MET A 169 -18.04 -8.75 -10.26
C MET A 169 -19.25 -7.81 -10.31
N ILE A 170 -19.22 -6.78 -11.15
CA ILE A 170 -20.39 -5.91 -11.41
C ILE A 170 -21.51 -6.73 -12.05
N MET A 171 -21.20 -7.55 -13.05
CA MET A 171 -22.16 -8.39 -13.74
C MET A 171 -22.78 -9.44 -12.80
N MET A 172 -21.96 -10.10 -11.97
CA MET A 172 -22.41 -11.03 -10.94
C MET A 172 -23.26 -10.36 -9.86
N SER A 173 -22.90 -9.14 -9.43
CA SER A 173 -23.68 -8.38 -8.44
C SER A 173 -25.04 -7.98 -9.00
N PHE A 174 -25.09 -7.56 -10.26
CA PHE A 174 -26.33 -7.27 -10.96
C PHE A 174 -27.22 -8.51 -11.09
N LEU A 175 -26.65 -9.64 -11.54
CA LEU A 175 -27.37 -10.91 -11.63
C LEU A 175 -27.91 -11.36 -10.26
N SER A 176 -27.10 -11.25 -9.22
CA SER A 176 -27.48 -11.58 -7.84
C SER A 176 -28.67 -10.72 -7.38
N GLY A 177 -28.65 -9.41 -7.62
CA GLY A 177 -29.76 -8.50 -7.27
C GLY A 177 -31.06 -8.80 -8.03
N VAL A 178 -30.97 -9.11 -9.33
CA VAL A 178 -32.12 -9.54 -10.15
C VAL A 178 -32.70 -10.84 -9.62
N LEU A 179 -31.84 -11.80 -9.28
CA LEU A 179 -32.21 -13.13 -8.84
C LEU A 179 -32.80 -13.12 -7.43
N LEU A 180 -32.27 -12.29 -6.53
CA LEU A 180 -32.82 -12.01 -5.21
C LEU A 180 -34.20 -11.35 -5.32
N THR A 181 -34.36 -10.40 -6.26
CA THR A 181 -35.67 -9.79 -6.57
C THR A 181 -36.65 -10.86 -7.07
N LEU A 182 -36.24 -11.80 -7.92
CA LEU A 182 -37.12 -12.88 -8.39
C LEU A 182 -37.48 -13.89 -7.28
N VAL A 183 -36.58 -14.13 -6.32
CA VAL A 183 -36.83 -15.00 -5.16
C VAL A 183 -37.78 -14.34 -4.16
N LEU A 184 -37.66 -13.04 -3.92
CA LEU A 184 -38.53 -12.26 -3.02
C LEU A 184 -39.85 -11.86 -3.68
N ARG A 185 -39.82 -11.51 -4.97
CA ARG A 185 -40.99 -11.14 -5.77
C ARG A 185 -41.72 -12.41 -6.22
N ARG A 186 -42.44 -13.05 -5.30
CA ARG A 186 -43.85 -13.44 -5.54
C ARG A 186 -44.53 -14.09 -4.33
N LYS A 187 -45.68 -13.48 -4.00
CA LYS A 187 -46.94 -14.13 -3.63
C LYS A 187 -47.28 -15.25 -4.61
#